data_AF-A0A0B5QLI7-F1
#
_entry.id   AF-A0A0B5QLI7-F1
#
_cell.length_a   1.000
_cell.length_b   1.000
_cell.length_c   1.000
_cell.angle_alpha   90.00
_cell.angle_beta   90.00
_cell.angle_gamma   90.00
#
_symmetry.space_group_name_H-M   'P 1'
#
loop_
_entity.id
_entity.type
_entity.pdbx_description
1 polymer ?
#
loop_
_entity_poly.entity_id
_entity_poly.type
_entity_poly.pdbx_seq_one_letter_code
_entity_poly.pdbx_strand_id
1 'polypeptide(L)'
;MNYYEILGVDKNADSDQIKKAYRQLVKKYHPDVNNATNANTFFNLIQEAYRVLNDEKLKMDYDNRNNYVHKESTNKTDNYNDKSKYGFGEESSEEEAIRQQEGKRSIFVKILIVLLKILLALFVPIISFCEYVSTVGAGIVALISKVIMFVFLACTIMGIVEVYKGEVGGWLTLIMSIVVAFVAFCFPYIIIMVPVALGLLKEKIRSFVFNI
;
A
#
# COMPACT_ATOMS: atom_id res chain seq x y z
N MET A 1 -30.08 15.35 20.81
CA MET A 1 -29.79 14.42 19.71
C MET A 1 -30.18 13.03 20.20
N ASN A 2 -31.11 12.37 19.54
CA ASN A 2 -31.75 11.16 20.05
C ASN A 2 -31.09 9.91 19.44
N TYR A 3 -30.66 8.94 20.27
CA TYR A 3 -30.03 7.70 19.79
C TYR A 3 -31.00 6.81 19.01
N TYR A 4 -32.29 6.85 19.34
CA TYR A 4 -33.34 6.14 18.60
C TYR A 4 -33.50 6.70 17.18
N GLU A 5 -33.40 8.02 17.02
CA GLU A 5 -33.44 8.69 15.71
C GLU A 5 -32.18 8.41 14.87
N ILE A 6 -31.00 8.32 15.50
CA ILE A 6 -29.74 8.00 14.82
C ILE A 6 -29.79 6.59 14.23
N LEU A 7 -30.35 5.62 14.96
CA LEU A 7 -30.53 4.25 14.47
C LEU A 7 -31.80 4.07 13.62
N GLY A 8 -32.69 5.07 13.58
CA GLY A 8 -33.95 5.00 12.85
C GLY A 8 -34.94 3.97 13.42
N VAL A 9 -34.92 3.78 14.74
CA VAL A 9 -35.75 2.80 15.45
C VAL A 9 -36.69 3.50 16.44
N ASP A 10 -37.80 2.84 16.78
CA ASP A 10 -38.73 3.36 17.79
C ASP A 10 -38.10 3.26 19.20
N LYS A 11 -38.55 4.11 20.13
CA LYS A 11 -38.13 4.04 21.55
C LYS A 11 -38.48 2.70 22.20
N ASN A 12 -39.55 2.06 21.73
CA ASN A 12 -40.00 0.75 22.18
C ASN A 12 -39.37 -0.40 21.39
N ALA A 13 -38.39 -0.12 20.54
CA ALA A 13 -37.74 -1.16 19.74
C ALA A 13 -37.03 -2.18 20.65
N ASP A 14 -37.21 -3.45 20.29
CA ASP A 14 -36.53 -4.56 20.94
C ASP A 14 -35.04 -4.62 20.55
N SER A 15 -34.24 -5.27 21.38
CA SER A 15 -32.80 -5.47 21.17
C SER A 15 -32.48 -6.04 19.79
N ASP A 16 -33.30 -6.97 19.28
CA ASP A 16 -33.12 -7.55 17.95
C ASP A 16 -33.37 -6.54 16.82
N GLN A 17 -34.32 -5.61 17.02
CA GLN A 17 -34.61 -4.56 16.05
C GLN A 17 -33.49 -3.52 16.01
N ILE A 18 -32.96 -3.13 17.18
CA ILE A 18 -31.82 -2.22 17.33
C ILE A 18 -30.58 -2.81 16.63
N LYS A 19 -30.31 -4.09 16.85
CA LYS A 19 -29.19 -4.81 16.22
C LYS A 19 -29.34 -4.93 14.71
N LYS A 20 -30.56 -5.15 14.22
CA LYS A 20 -30.86 -5.21 12.77
C LYS A 20 -30.65 -3.85 12.10
N ALA A 21 -31.13 -2.77 12.71
CA ALA A 21 -30.96 -1.41 12.20
C ALA A 21 -29.48 -0.99 12.19
N TYR A 22 -28.74 -1.27 13.26
CA TYR A 22 -27.30 -1.04 13.35
C TYR A 22 -26.53 -1.69 12.18
N ARG A 23 -26.79 -2.98 11.92
CA ARG A 23 -26.12 -3.72 10.83
C ARG A 23 -26.40 -3.11 9.45
N GLN A 24 -27.62 -2.63 9.22
CA GLN A 24 -27.99 -1.99 7.95
C GLN A 24 -27.29 -0.64 7.77
N LEU A 25 -27.19 0.16 8.84
CA LEU A 25 -26.54 1.46 8.82
C LEU A 25 -25.01 1.34 8.69
N VAL A 26 -24.39 0.40 9.41
CA VAL A 26 -22.96 0.10 9.29
C VAL A 26 -22.61 -0.27 7.86
N LYS A 27 -23.39 -1.15 7.20
CA LYS A 27 -23.13 -1.53 5.80
C LYS A 27 -23.22 -0.34 4.85
N LYS A 28 -24.07 0.65 5.13
CA LYS A 28 -24.29 1.84 4.30
C LYS A 28 -23.24 2.93 4.51
N TYR A 29 -22.69 3.04 5.72
CA TYR A 29 -21.75 4.09 6.12
C TYR A 29 -20.35 3.56 6.47
N HIS A 30 -20.04 2.30 6.14
CA HIS A 30 -18.73 1.73 6.36
C HIS A 30 -17.67 2.55 5.58
N PRO A 31 -16.53 2.90 6.19
CA PRO A 31 -15.50 3.71 5.53
C PRO A 31 -14.97 3.09 4.24
N ASP A 32 -14.96 1.75 4.13
CA ASP A 32 -14.53 1.06 2.91
C ASP A 32 -15.53 1.17 1.74
N VAL A 33 -16.80 1.48 2.02
CA VAL A 33 -17.88 1.50 1.02
C VAL A 33 -18.32 2.94 0.72
N ASN A 34 -18.19 3.84 1.70
CA ASN A 34 -18.55 5.25 1.57
C ASN A 34 -17.36 6.15 1.94
N ASN A 35 -16.70 6.69 0.90
CA ASN A 35 -15.53 7.55 1.00
C ASN A 35 -15.86 9.03 1.23
N ALA A 36 -17.08 9.37 1.65
CA ALA A 36 -17.42 10.76 1.97
C ALA A 36 -16.64 11.26 3.20
N THR A 37 -16.18 12.51 3.18
CA THR A 37 -15.45 13.15 4.30
C THR A 37 -16.21 13.15 5.62
N ASN A 38 -17.54 13.04 5.57
CA ASN A 38 -18.41 12.98 6.75
C ASN A 38 -18.80 11.55 7.16
N ALA A 39 -18.38 10.51 6.42
CA ALA A 39 -18.79 9.13 6.73
C ALA A 39 -18.28 8.66 8.10
N ASN A 40 -17.07 9.07 8.49
CA ASN A 40 -16.46 8.70 9.77
C ASN A 40 -17.26 9.26 10.97
N THR A 41 -17.72 10.52 10.90
CA THR A 41 -18.50 11.14 11.98
C THR A 41 -19.86 10.47 12.13
N PHE A 42 -20.57 10.19 11.03
CA PHE A 42 -21.83 9.44 11.07
C PHE A 42 -21.64 8.01 11.57
N PHE A 43 -20.56 7.33 11.17
CA PHE A 43 -20.25 5.98 11.64
C PHE A 43 -20.01 5.93 13.15
N ASN A 44 -19.27 6.88 13.71
CA ASN A 44 -19.03 6.97 15.15
C ASN A 44 -20.33 7.23 15.93
N LEU A 45 -21.23 8.07 15.39
CA LEU A 45 -22.55 8.31 16.00
C LEU A 45 -23.42 7.04 16.02
N ILE A 46 -23.41 6.26 14.95
CA ILE A 46 -24.15 4.99 14.86
C ILE A 46 -23.63 3.97 15.88
N GLN A 47 -22.30 3.87 16.04
CA GLN A 47 -21.69 2.98 17.03
C GLN A 47 -22.05 3.38 18.46
N GLU A 48 -21.98 4.67 18.78
CA GLU A 48 -22.30 5.18 20.12
C GLU A 48 -23.79 4.97 20.46
N ALA A 49 -24.68 5.23 19.51
CA ALA A 49 -26.11 4.97 19.68
C ALA A 49 -26.39 3.48 19.95
N TYR A 50 -25.74 2.58 19.21
CA TYR A 50 -25.88 1.15 19.42
C TYR A 50 -25.34 0.71 20.79
N ARG A 51 -24.17 1.22 21.21
CA ARG A 51 -23.58 0.90 22.51
C ARG A 51 -24.52 1.21 23.68
N VAL A 52 -25.16 2.38 23.64
CA VAL A 52 -26.07 2.83 24.70
C VAL A 52 -27.40 2.08 24.64
N LEU A 53 -27.95 1.83 23.45
CA LEU A 53 -29.28 1.22 23.31
C LEU A 53 -29.29 -0.30 23.38
N ASN A 54 -28.16 -0.96 23.12
CA ASN A 54 -28.04 -2.42 23.16
C ASN A 54 -27.89 -2.97 24.58
N ASP A 55 -27.33 -2.20 25.52
CA ASP A 55 -27.23 -2.58 26.92
C ASP A 55 -28.45 -2.05 27.68
N GLU A 56 -29.22 -2.94 28.30
CA GLU A 56 -30.45 -2.62 29.02
C GLU A 56 -30.23 -1.61 30.15
N LYS A 57 -29.09 -1.69 30.84
CA LYS A 57 -28.72 -0.75 31.92
C LYS A 57 -28.40 0.63 31.37
N LEU A 58 -27.61 0.70 30.30
CA LEU A 58 -27.26 1.98 29.66
C LEU A 58 -28.47 2.63 28.96
N LYS A 59 -29.36 1.82 28.37
CA LYS A 59 -30.61 2.25 27.78
C LYS A 59 -31.53 2.87 28.84
N MET A 60 -31.68 2.19 29.98
CA MET A 60 -32.48 2.70 31.09
C MET A 60 -31.91 4.02 31.65
N ASP A 61 -30.59 4.13 31.82
CA ASP A 61 -29.95 5.39 32.25
C ASP A 61 -30.08 6.52 31.23
N TYR A 62 -30.06 6.19 29.94
CA TYR A 62 -30.31 7.13 28.86
C TYR A 62 -31.75 7.62 28.85
N ASP A 63 -32.72 6.70 28.92
CA ASP A 63 -34.15 7.00 28.94
C ASP A 63 -34.52 7.80 30.19
N ASN A 64 -33.95 7.48 31.35
CA ASN A 64 -34.12 8.24 32.59
C ASN A 64 -33.62 9.67 32.43
N ARG A 65 -32.37 9.87 31.97
CA ARG A 65 -31.81 11.21 31.72
C ARG A 65 -32.64 12.01 30.70
N ASN A 66 -33.12 11.37 29.65
CA ASN A 66 -33.91 12.03 28.61
C ASN A 66 -35.34 12.38 29.09
N ASN A 67 -35.92 11.57 29.97
CA ASN A 67 -37.21 11.87 30.62
C ASN A 67 -37.11 13.03 31.63
N TYR A 68 -35.97 13.23 32.29
CA TYR A 68 -35.74 14.39 33.15
C TYR A 68 -35.74 15.72 32.37
N VAL A 69 -35.20 15.72 31.15
CA VAL A 69 -35.16 16.92 30.28
C VAL A 69 -36.55 17.36 29.82
N HIS A 70 -37.53 16.46 29.77
CA HIS A 70 -38.87 16.77 29.23
C HIS A 70 -39.87 17.30 30.28
N LYS A 71 -39.47 17.48 31.54
CA LYS A 71 -40.36 18.01 32.60
C LYS A 71 -40.15 19.50 32.91
N GLU A 72 -39.12 20.14 32.37
CA GLU A 72 -38.77 21.51 32.73
C GLU A 72 -38.51 22.37 31.48
N SER A 73 -39.56 22.62 30.70
CA SER A 73 -39.56 23.67 29.67
C SER A 73 -40.06 24.98 30.25
N THR A 74 -39.29 25.60 31.16
CA THR A 74 -39.27 27.06 31.28
C THR A 74 -37.87 27.52 31.69
N ASN A 75 -37.22 28.14 30.71
CA ASN A 75 -36.13 29.12 30.83
C ASN A 75 -34.74 28.65 31.26
N LYS A 76 -33.80 29.23 30.51
CA LYS A 76 -32.41 29.56 30.84
C LYS A 76 -31.35 28.53 30.44
N THR A 77 -30.65 28.93 29.37
CA THR A 77 -29.21 28.75 29.19
C THR A 77 -28.48 28.72 30.52
N ASP A 78 -27.75 27.64 30.79
CA ASP A 78 -26.46 27.75 31.43
C ASP A 78 -25.54 26.59 31.03
N ASN A 79 -24.31 27.01 30.76
CA ASN A 79 -23.13 26.25 30.44
C ASN A 79 -22.69 25.45 31.67
N TYR A 80 -22.56 24.13 31.56
CA TYR A 80 -21.93 23.33 32.61
C TYR A 80 -21.04 22.24 32.00
N ASN A 81 -19.74 22.51 32.04
CA ASN A 81 -18.70 21.49 32.08
C ASN A 81 -18.83 20.76 33.42
N ASP A 82 -19.13 19.46 33.40
CA ASP A 82 -18.77 18.60 34.52
C ASP A 82 -18.05 17.35 34.01
N LYS A 83 -16.83 17.22 34.50
CA LYS A 83 -15.95 16.08 34.30
C LYS A 83 -15.92 15.36 35.65
N SER A 84 -16.32 14.09 35.59
CA SER A 84 -15.82 12.95 36.35
C SER A 84 -16.82 12.27 37.28
N LYS A 85 -16.57 10.96 37.42
CA LYS A 85 -16.68 10.19 38.67
C LYS A 85 -17.77 9.10 38.70
N TYR A 86 -17.65 8.13 37.80
CA TYR A 86 -17.74 6.70 38.14
C TYR A 86 -16.77 5.91 37.25
N GLY A 87 -15.65 5.51 37.84
CA GLY A 87 -14.77 4.44 37.36
C GLY A 87 -14.65 3.42 38.51
N PHE A 88 -14.38 2.14 38.30
CA PHE A 88 -13.76 1.49 37.16
C PHE A 88 -13.73 -0.03 37.45
N GLY A 89 -13.72 -0.87 36.41
CA GLY A 89 -13.49 -2.31 36.53
C GLY A 89 -12.75 -2.82 35.30
N GLU A 90 -11.47 -2.48 35.24
CA GLU A 90 -10.40 -3.15 34.47
C GLU A 90 -10.47 -3.14 32.92
N GLU A 91 -10.53 -1.95 32.32
CA GLU A 91 -10.10 -1.72 30.92
C GLU A 91 -9.59 -0.28 30.61
N SER A 92 -8.96 0.46 31.54
CA SER A 92 -8.54 1.87 31.39
C SER A 92 -7.04 2.04 31.38
N SER A 93 -6.29 1.05 31.85
CA SER A 93 -4.83 1.03 31.71
C SER A 93 -4.43 0.67 30.27
N GLU A 94 -5.26 -0.14 29.60
CA GLU A 94 -5.01 -0.61 28.24
C GLU A 94 -5.64 0.29 27.19
N GLU A 95 -6.82 0.86 27.41
CA GLU A 95 -7.55 1.60 26.36
C GLU A 95 -7.06 3.06 26.17
N GLU A 96 -6.59 3.73 27.23
CA GLU A 96 -5.84 4.99 27.12
C GLU A 96 -4.43 4.76 26.58
N ALA A 97 -3.80 3.63 26.93
CA ALA A 97 -2.58 3.19 26.29
C ALA A 97 -2.84 2.91 24.80
N ILE A 98 -3.94 2.29 24.39
CA ILE A 98 -4.28 2.00 22.99
C ILE A 98 -4.57 3.29 22.22
N ARG A 99 -5.31 4.29 22.75
CA ARG A 99 -5.54 5.56 22.03
C ARG A 99 -4.30 6.45 21.94
N GLN A 100 -3.49 6.54 23.01
CA GLN A 100 -2.20 7.23 22.94
C GLN A 100 -1.19 6.44 22.09
N GLN A 101 -1.23 5.11 22.11
CA GLN A 101 -0.39 4.24 21.29
C GLN A 101 -0.88 4.18 19.85
N GLU A 102 -2.15 4.45 19.52
CA GLU A 102 -2.68 4.59 18.16
C GLU A 102 -2.33 5.94 17.56
N GLY A 103 -2.43 7.03 18.33
CA GLY A 103 -1.93 8.35 17.91
C GLY A 103 -0.41 8.36 17.77
N LYS A 104 0.31 7.74 18.71
CA LYS A 104 1.78 7.64 18.70
C LYS A 104 2.29 6.59 17.72
N ARG A 105 1.57 5.48 17.47
CA ARG A 105 1.83 4.56 16.35
C ARG A 105 1.54 5.23 15.02
N SER A 106 0.48 6.05 14.89
CA SER A 106 0.21 6.80 13.65
C SER A 106 1.35 7.78 13.34
N ILE A 107 1.83 8.51 14.34
CA ILE A 107 2.97 9.43 14.19
C ILE A 107 4.27 8.65 13.93
N PHE A 108 4.53 7.57 14.68
CA PHE A 108 5.71 6.73 14.48
C PHE A 108 5.72 6.06 13.10
N VAL A 109 4.59 5.55 12.63
CA VAL A 109 4.43 4.97 11.30
C VAL A 109 4.58 6.04 10.22
N LYS A 110 4.05 7.25 10.41
CA LYS A 110 4.28 8.38 9.49
C LYS A 110 5.76 8.76 9.43
N ILE A 111 6.43 8.88 10.58
CA ILE A 111 7.87 9.16 10.65
C ILE A 111 8.67 8.03 10.02
N LEU A 112 8.33 6.76 10.28
CA LEU A 112 8.95 5.58 9.70
C LEU A 112 8.79 5.54 8.18
N ILE A 113 7.61 5.87 7.66
CA ILE A 113 7.36 5.98 6.21
C ILE A 113 8.18 7.12 5.62
N VAL A 114 8.28 8.27 6.28
CA VAL A 114 9.12 9.39 5.82
C VAL A 114 10.60 9.01 5.83
N LEU A 115 11.08 8.33 6.86
CA LEU A 115 12.44 7.80 6.96
C LEU A 115 12.73 6.76 5.87
N LEU A 116 11.79 5.85 5.61
CA LEU A 116 11.87 4.88 4.54
C LEU A 116 11.89 5.55 3.16
N LYS A 117 11.11 6.61 2.96
CA LYS A 117 11.13 7.42 1.73
C LYS A 117 12.46 8.14 1.54
N ILE A 118 13.04 8.72 2.59
CA ILE A 118 14.36 9.35 2.55
C ILE A 118 15.44 8.32 2.24
N LEU A 119 15.38 7.13 2.87
CA LEU A 119 16.30 6.02 2.61
C LEU A 119 16.22 5.57 1.15
N LEU A 120 15.01 5.36 0.62
CA LEU A 120 14.81 4.99 -0.79
C LEU A 120 15.18 6.10 -1.77
N ALA A 121 15.01 7.37 -1.40
CA ALA A 121 15.40 8.51 -2.22
C ALA A 121 16.91 8.55 -2.49
N LEU A 122 17.74 8.06 -1.56
CA LEU A 122 19.20 7.95 -1.75
C LEU A 122 19.57 6.91 -2.83
N PHE A 123 18.72 5.92 -3.08
CA PHE A 123 18.95 4.93 -4.14
C PHE A 123 18.56 5.43 -5.54
N VAL A 124 17.71 6.45 -5.65
CA VAL A 124 17.29 7.03 -6.94
C VAL A 124 18.46 7.56 -7.80
N PRO A 125 19.44 8.31 -7.27
CA PRO A 125 20.61 8.73 -8.05
C PRO A 125 21.51 7.55 -8.42
N ILE A 126 21.63 6.52 -7.57
CA ILE A 126 22.41 5.30 -7.84
C ILE A 126 21.79 4.52 -9.01
N ILE A 127 20.48 4.33 -8.99
CA ILE A 127 19.75 3.65 -10.07
C ILE A 127 19.84 4.47 -11.37
N SER A 128 19.72 5.80 -11.30
CA SER A 128 19.87 6.67 -12.48
C SER A 128 21.29 6.62 -13.06
N PHE A 129 22.32 6.55 -12.21
CA PHE A 129 23.70 6.36 -12.64
C PHE A 129 23.90 4.98 -13.29
N CYS A 130 23.33 3.92 -12.71
CA CYS A 130 23.38 2.57 -13.27
C CYS A 130 22.71 2.50 -14.65
N GLU A 131 21.56 3.15 -14.83
CA GLU A 131 20.85 3.26 -16.11
C GLU A 131 21.68 4.03 -17.14
N TYR A 132 22.32 5.14 -16.74
CA TYR A 132 23.21 5.91 -17.60
C TYR A 132 24.42 5.08 -18.07
N VAL A 133 25.10 4.41 -17.15
CA VAL A 133 26.23 3.51 -17.47
C VAL A 133 25.79 2.37 -18.37
N SER A 134 24.60 1.80 -18.14
CA SER A 134 24.04 0.73 -18.98
C SER A 134 23.71 1.24 -20.39
N THR A 135 23.18 2.45 -20.52
CA THR A 135 22.81 3.07 -21.81
C THR A 135 24.05 3.45 -22.62
N VAL A 136 25.04 4.10 -21.99
CA VAL A 136 26.31 4.45 -22.64
C VAL A 136 27.10 3.18 -22.98
N GLY A 137 27.10 2.20 -22.08
CA GLY A 137 27.72 0.90 -22.30
C GLY A 137 27.08 0.09 -23.42
N ALA A 138 25.76 0.20 -23.62
CA ALA A 138 25.04 -0.54 -24.66
C ALA A 138 25.55 -0.22 -26.07
N GLY A 139 25.92 1.04 -26.35
CA GLY A 139 26.50 1.42 -27.65
C GLY A 139 27.85 0.76 -27.90
N ILE A 140 28.72 0.73 -26.89
CA ILE A 140 30.03 0.10 -26.95
C ILE A 140 29.89 -1.42 -27.09
N VAL A 141 29.01 -2.04 -26.30
CA VAL A 141 28.72 -3.48 -26.37
C VAL A 141 28.15 -3.87 -27.73
N ALA A 142 27.28 -3.06 -28.33
CA ALA A 142 26.75 -3.30 -29.67
C ALA A 142 27.82 -3.19 -30.76
N LEU A 143 28.75 -2.24 -30.63
CA LEU A 143 29.90 -2.11 -31.54
C LEU A 143 30.82 -3.34 -31.42
N ILE A 144 31.19 -3.71 -30.19
CA ILE A 144 32.03 -4.88 -29.91
C ILE A 144 31.38 -6.16 -30.43
N SER A 145 30.08 -6.36 -30.20
CA SER A 145 29.33 -7.51 -30.73
C SER A 145 29.39 -7.60 -32.27
N LYS A 146 29.29 -6.47 -32.98
CA LYS A 146 29.43 -6.42 -34.45
C LYS A 146 30.86 -6.73 -34.93
N VAL A 147 31.87 -6.19 -34.24
CA VAL A 147 33.29 -6.48 -34.55
C VAL A 147 33.60 -7.96 -34.33
N ILE A 148 33.13 -8.52 -33.21
CA ILE A 148 33.22 -9.94 -32.89
C ILE A 148 32.57 -10.76 -34.00
N MET A 149 31.34 -10.42 -34.42
CA MET A 149 30.65 -11.13 -35.50
C MET A 149 31.44 -11.12 -36.82
N PHE A 150 32.11 -10.02 -37.15
CA PHE A 150 32.94 -9.91 -38.36
C PHE A 150 34.20 -10.77 -38.29
N VAL A 151 34.87 -10.83 -37.14
CA VAL A 151 36.02 -11.72 -36.90
C VAL A 151 35.60 -13.18 -36.98
N PHE A 152 34.44 -13.54 -36.42
CA PHE A 152 33.91 -14.89 -36.49
C PHE A 152 33.51 -15.30 -37.90
N LEU A 153 32.94 -14.38 -38.70
CA LEU A 153 32.68 -14.62 -40.12
C LEU A 153 33.98 -15.00 -40.84
N ALA A 154 35.09 -14.31 -40.59
CA ALA A 154 36.38 -14.65 -41.18
C ALA A 154 36.89 -16.03 -40.72
N CYS A 155 36.74 -16.39 -39.43
CA CYS A 155 37.08 -17.72 -38.92
C CYS A 155 36.23 -18.84 -39.55
N THR A 156 34.93 -18.62 -39.74
CA THR A 156 34.04 -19.60 -40.39
C THR A 156 34.47 -19.85 -41.84
N ILE A 157 34.85 -18.79 -42.57
CA ILE A 157 35.31 -18.89 -43.95
C ILE A 157 36.63 -19.67 -44.03
N MET A 158 37.58 -19.41 -43.11
CA MET A 158 38.82 -20.19 -43.04
C MET A 158 38.57 -21.67 -42.74
N GLY A 159 37.72 -21.98 -41.75
CA GLY A 159 37.36 -23.36 -41.43
C GLY A 159 36.71 -24.10 -42.61
N ILE A 160 35.86 -23.42 -43.38
CA ILE A 160 35.28 -23.98 -44.62
C ILE A 160 36.39 -24.30 -45.64
N VAL A 161 37.36 -23.39 -45.84
CA VAL A 161 38.48 -23.63 -46.77
C VAL A 161 39.35 -24.82 -46.33
N GLU A 162 39.60 -24.99 -45.04
CA GLU A 162 40.32 -26.16 -44.48
C GLU A 162 39.55 -27.47 -44.72
N VAL A 163 38.22 -27.47 -44.52
CA VAL A 163 37.37 -28.63 -44.84
C VAL A 163 37.43 -28.97 -46.33
N TYR A 164 37.39 -27.97 -47.22
CA TYR A 164 37.52 -28.19 -48.68
C TYR A 164 38.90 -28.73 -49.09
N LYS A 165 39.95 -28.43 -48.32
CA LYS A 165 41.31 -28.98 -48.52
C LYS A 165 41.49 -30.38 -47.93
N GLY A 166 40.49 -30.93 -47.25
CA GLY A 166 40.54 -32.25 -46.64
C GLY A 166 41.30 -32.28 -45.30
N GLU A 167 41.53 -31.13 -44.67
CA GLU A 167 42.16 -31.06 -43.34
C GLU A 167 41.17 -31.49 -42.25
N VAL A 168 41.57 -32.50 -41.47
CA VAL A 168 40.74 -33.14 -40.43
C VAL A 168 40.30 -32.15 -39.34
N GLY A 169 41.06 -31.07 -39.14
CA GLY A 169 40.78 -30.02 -38.16
C GLY A 169 39.66 -29.05 -38.54
N GLY A 170 39.30 -28.96 -39.83
CA GLY A 170 38.32 -27.98 -40.31
C GLY A 170 36.90 -28.19 -39.76
N TRP A 171 36.53 -29.42 -39.43
CA TRP A 171 35.21 -29.70 -38.82
C TRP A 171 35.10 -29.19 -37.38
N LEU A 172 36.20 -29.25 -36.62
CA LEU A 172 36.23 -28.75 -35.24
C LEU A 172 36.14 -27.22 -35.21
N THR A 173 36.84 -26.54 -36.10
CA THR A 173 36.76 -25.07 -36.23
C THR A 173 35.36 -24.61 -36.63
N LEU A 174 34.68 -25.39 -37.49
CA LEU A 174 33.28 -25.15 -37.88
C LEU A 174 32.32 -25.31 -36.70
N ILE A 175 32.42 -26.38 -35.91
CA ILE A 175 31.55 -26.59 -34.74
C ILE A 175 31.77 -25.50 -33.69
N MET A 176 33.03 -25.17 -33.38
CA MET A 176 33.35 -24.11 -32.43
C MET A 176 32.84 -22.75 -32.89
N SER A 177 32.89 -22.45 -34.20
CA SER A 177 32.36 -21.21 -34.75
C SER A 177 30.84 -21.07 -34.58
N ILE A 178 30.09 -22.17 -34.68
CA ILE A 178 28.63 -22.19 -34.49
C ILE A 178 28.26 -21.93 -33.03
N VAL A 179 28.96 -22.58 -32.10
CA VAL A 179 28.75 -22.37 -30.65
C VAL A 179 29.03 -20.92 -30.27
N VAL A 180 30.13 -20.35 -30.76
CA VAL A 180 30.47 -18.96 -30.44
C VAL A 180 29.54 -17.98 -31.16
N ALA A 181 29.07 -18.27 -32.36
CA ALA A 181 28.05 -17.46 -33.03
C ALA A 181 26.74 -17.42 -32.24
N PHE A 182 26.32 -18.55 -31.66
CA PHE A 182 25.14 -18.63 -30.80
C PHE A 182 25.32 -17.77 -29.54
N VAL A 183 26.48 -17.87 -28.87
CA VAL A 183 26.78 -17.05 -27.68
C VAL A 183 26.84 -15.56 -28.03
N ALA A 184 27.49 -15.19 -29.13
CA ALA A 184 27.59 -13.81 -29.60
C ALA A 184 26.24 -13.21 -30.02
N PHE A 185 25.30 -14.03 -30.48
CA PHE A 185 23.93 -13.63 -30.78
C PHE A 185 23.08 -13.43 -29.51
N CYS A 186 23.22 -14.31 -28.52
CA CYS A 186 22.43 -14.25 -27.28
C CYS A 186 22.91 -13.18 -26.29
N PHE A 187 24.22 -12.97 -26.18
CA PHE A 187 24.83 -12.05 -25.21
C PHE A 187 24.34 -10.59 -25.28
N PRO A 188 24.23 -9.93 -26.45
CA PRO A 188 23.72 -8.57 -26.54
C PRO A 188 22.23 -8.46 -26.14
N TYR A 189 21.42 -9.49 -26.40
CA TYR A 189 20.02 -9.52 -25.97
C TYR A 189 19.88 -9.53 -24.44
N ILE A 190 20.74 -10.27 -23.74
CA ILE A 190 20.76 -10.32 -22.27
C ILE A 190 21.13 -8.95 -21.69
N ILE A 191 22.09 -8.25 -22.30
CA ILE A 191 22.55 -6.93 -21.83
C ILE A 191 21.49 -5.85 -22.04
N ILE A 192 20.70 -5.92 -23.13
CA ILE A 192 19.61 -4.97 -23.41
C ILE A 192 18.43 -5.13 -22.43
N MET A 193 18.21 -6.33 -21.88
CA MET A 193 17.16 -6.56 -20.89
C MET A 193 17.42 -5.89 -19.54
N VAL A 194 18.68 -5.70 -19.16
CA VAL A 194 19.09 -5.09 -17.88
C VAL A 194 18.58 -3.66 -17.71
N PRO A 195 18.82 -2.71 -18.64
CA PRO A 195 18.31 -1.34 -18.52
C PRO A 195 16.78 -1.27 -18.54
N VAL A 196 16.10 -2.15 -19.29
CA VAL A 196 14.63 -2.23 -19.30
C VAL A 196 14.09 -2.62 -17.92
N ALA A 197 14.67 -3.66 -17.31
CA ALA A 197 14.30 -4.10 -15.97
C ALA A 197 14.59 -3.03 -14.89
N LEU A 198 15.73 -2.34 -15.00
CA LEU A 198 16.10 -1.25 -14.11
C LEU A 198 15.17 -0.03 -14.26
N GLY A 199 14.72 0.29 -15.47
CA GLY A 199 13.74 1.35 -15.73
C GLY A 199 12.41 1.09 -15.02
N LEU A 200 11.88 -0.14 -15.11
CA LEU A 200 10.65 -0.54 -14.41
C LEU A 200 10.80 -0.46 -12.89
N LEU A 201 11.95 -0.88 -12.36
CA LEU A 201 12.24 -0.78 -10.92
C LEU A 201 12.30 0.68 -10.47
N LYS A 202 12.94 1.54 -11.26
CA LYS A 202 13.06 2.98 -11.01
C LYS A 202 11.70 3.66 -10.95
N GLU A 203 10.79 3.35 -11.88
CA GLU A 203 9.43 3.90 -11.86
C GLU A 203 8.66 3.48 -10.61
N LYS A 204 8.75 2.21 -10.22
CA LYS A 204 8.05 1.69 -9.04
C LYS A 204 8.59 2.26 -7.73
N ILE A 205 9.91 2.47 -7.64
CA ILE A 205 10.54 3.15 -6.49
C ILE A 205 10.16 4.63 -6.49
N ARG A 206 10.19 5.30 -7.64
CA ARG A 206 9.81 6.72 -7.75
C ARG A 206 8.35 6.95 -7.37
N SER A 207 7.42 6.11 -7.82
CA SER A 207 6.00 6.23 -7.47
C SER A 207 5.77 6.04 -5.97
N PHE A 208 6.45 5.07 -5.34
CA PHE A 208 6.36 4.84 -3.91
C PHE A 208 6.97 5.98 -3.08
N VAL A 209 8.13 6.49 -3.48
CA VAL A 209 8.82 7.59 -2.80
C VAL A 209 8.02 8.88 -2.92
N PHE A 210 7.65 9.26 -4.14
CA PHE A 210 7.09 10.58 -4.41
C PHE A 210 5.57 10.66 -4.28
N ASN A 211 4.83 9.55 -4.37
CA ASN A 211 3.37 9.45 -4.22
C ASN A 211 2.63 10.79 -4.44
N ILE A 212 2.77 11.31 -5.68
CA ILE A 212 2.03 12.48 -6.19
C ILE A 212 0.69 11.99 -6.70
#